data_AF-A0A847X571-F1
#
_entry.id   AF-A0A847X571-F1
#
_cell.length_a   1.000
_cell.length_b   1.000
_cell.length_c   1.000
_cell.angle_alpha   90.00
_cell.angle_beta   90.00
_cell.angle_gamma   90.00
#
_symmetry.space_group_name_H-M   'P 1'
#
loop_
_entity.id
_entity.type
_entity.pdbx_description
1 polymer ?
#
loop_
_entity_poly.entity_id
_entity_poly.type
_entity_poly.pdbx_seq_one_letter_code
_entity_poly.pdbx_strand_id
1 'polypeptide(L)' 'MTENNVMARINGRDLTKEEVQNFINMMGNQGMQFQNEEGLKKVADELVNQELMFLD' A
#
# COMPACT_ATOMS: atom_id res chain seq x y z
N MET A 1 16.16 5.42 -13.21
CA MET A 1 15.21 6.50 -12.86
C MET A 1 14.01 5.79 -12.29
N THR A 2 13.89 5.77 -10.97
CA THR A 2 12.84 5.07 -10.25
C THR A 2 11.53 5.79 -10.56
N GLU A 3 10.72 5.23 -11.44
CA GLU A 3 9.34 5.67 -11.59
C GLU A 3 8.69 5.49 -10.22
N ASN A 4 8.51 6.59 -9.48
CA ASN A 4 7.69 6.62 -8.28
C ASN A 4 6.28 6.22 -8.72
N ASN A 5 6.01 4.92 -8.67
CA ASN A 5 4.73 4.35 -9.06
C ASN A 5 3.77 4.57 -7.90
N VAL A 6 3.28 5.82 -7.81
CA VAL A 6 2.32 6.27 -6.80
C VAL A 6 1.04 5.46 -6.98
N MET A 7 0.66 4.73 -5.94
CA MET A 7 -0.56 3.92 -5.91
C MET A 7 -1.75 4.71 -5.36
N ALA A 8 -1.52 5.61 -4.41
CA ALA A 8 -2.55 6.48 -3.84
C ALA A 8 -1.93 7.76 -3.24
N ARG A 9 -2.77 8.75 -2.94
CA ARG A 9 -2.37 9.95 -2.18
C ARG A 9 -3.23 10.07 -0.92
N ILE A 10 -2.58 10.15 0.24
CA ILE A 10 -3.18 10.14 1.58
C ILE A 10 -2.72 11.40 2.31
N ASN A 11 -3.64 12.29 2.70
CA ASN A 11 -3.32 13.50 3.48
C ASN A 11 -2.14 14.34 2.93
N GLY A 12 -1.99 14.38 1.61
CA GLY A 12 -0.91 15.11 0.94
C GLY A 12 0.41 14.34 0.78
N ARG A 13 0.53 13.14 1.35
CA ARG A 13 1.63 12.17 1.15
C ARG A 13 1.28 11.18 0.04
N ASP A 14 2.25 10.84 -0.80
CA ASP A 14 2.10 9.79 -1.80
C ASP A 14 2.41 8.42 -1.18
N LEU A 15 1.51 7.44 -1.40
CA LEU A 15 1.73 6.04 -1.10
C LEU A 15 2.30 5.36 -2.34
N THR A 16 3.52 4.89 -2.27
CA THR A 16 4.23 4.27 -3.40
C THR A 16 4.07 2.76 -3.44
N LYS A 17 4.22 2.18 -4.63
CA LYS A 17 4.24 0.71 -4.80
C LYS A 17 5.29 0.03 -3.94
N GLU A 18 6.43 0.68 -3.71
CA GLU A 18 7.49 0.17 -2.85
C GLU A 18 7.04 0.07 -1.40
N GLU A 19 6.38 1.10 -0.86
CA GLU A 19 5.83 1.08 0.49
C GLU A 19 4.78 -0.02 0.68
N VAL A 20 3.89 -0.17 -0.30
CA VAL A 20 2.89 -1.25 -0.28
C VAL A 20 3.56 -2.62 -0.31
N GLN A 21 4.58 -2.81 -1.16
CA GLN A 21 5.32 -4.06 -1.25
C GLN A 21 6.09 -4.37 0.04
N ASN A 22 6.69 -3.36 0.66
CA ASN A 22 7.38 -3.49 1.95
C ASN A 22 6.41 -3.88 3.06
N PHE A 23 5.23 -3.26 3.11
CA PHE A 23 4.18 -3.64 4.06
C PHE A 23 3.74 -5.10 3.86
N ILE A 24 3.54 -5.52 2.61
CA ILE A 24 3.24 -6.92 2.29
C ILE A 24 4.33 -7.87 2.77
N ASN A 25 5.60 -7.52 2.58
CA ASN A 25 6.72 -8.34 3.04
C ASN A 25 6.76 -8.44 4.58
N MET A 26 6.39 -7.39 5.30
CA MET A 26 6.30 -7.40 6.77
C MET A 26 5.18 -8.30 7.31
N MET A 27 4.12 -8.57 6.52
CA MET A 27 3.07 -9.54 6.87
C MET A 27 3.57 -11.01 6.85
N GLY A 28 4.79 -11.26 6.37
CA GLY A 28 5.36 -12.61 6.29
C GLY A 28 4.53 -13.55 5.41
N ASN A 29 4.29 -14.78 5.87
CA ASN A 29 3.55 -15.79 5.10
C ASN A 29 2.12 -15.34 4.73
N GLN A 30 1.48 -14.49 5.54
CA GLN A 30 0.13 -13.96 5.24
C GLN A 30 0.16 -12.94 4.09
N GLY A 31 1.31 -12.29 3.88
CA GLY A 31 1.53 -11.34 2.79
C GLY A 31 1.67 -11.99 1.42
N MET A 32 2.06 -13.27 1.37
CA MET A 32 2.35 -13.97 0.10
C MET A 32 1.17 -13.95 -0.87
N GLN A 33 -0.07 -14.03 -0.37
CA GLN A 33 -1.27 -13.98 -1.22
C GLN A 33 -1.48 -12.63 -1.92
N PHE A 34 -0.83 -11.56 -1.43
CA PHE A 34 -0.95 -10.21 -1.95
C PHE A 34 0.19 -9.80 -2.88
N GLN A 35 1.18 -10.69 -3.13
CA GLN A 35 2.30 -10.44 -4.05
C GLN A 35 1.89 -10.55 -5.54
N ASN A 36 0.73 -10.02 -5.90
CA ASN A 36 0.24 -9.87 -7.27
C ASN A 36 -0.41 -8.48 -7.43
N GLU A 37 -0.73 -8.08 -8.66
CA GLU A 37 -1.23 -6.73 -8.94
C GLU A 37 -2.55 -6.40 -8.23
N GLU A 38 -3.46 -7.37 -8.12
CA GLU A 38 -4.74 -7.20 -7.42
C GLU A 38 -4.52 -7.05 -5.91
N GLY A 39 -3.65 -7.89 -5.35
CA GLY A 39 -3.26 -7.85 -3.94
C GLY A 39 -2.59 -6.54 -3.56
N LEU A 40 -1.69 -6.02 -4.40
CA LEU A 40 -1.06 -4.72 -4.20
C LEU A 40 -2.10 -3.60 -4.15
N LYS A 41 -3.07 -3.58 -5.08
CA LYS A 41 -4.16 -2.59 -5.06
C LYS A 41 -5.01 -2.70 -3.80
N LYS A 42 -5.41 -3.92 -3.43
CA LYS A 42 -6.22 -4.18 -2.23
C LYS A 42 -5.52 -3.71 -0.95
N VAL A 43 -4.23 -3.98 -0.82
CA VAL A 43 -3.45 -3.53 0.34
C VAL A 43 -3.27 -2.01 0.32
N ALA A 44 -3.04 -1.40 -0.85
CA ALA A 44 -2.96 0.05 -0.97
C ALA A 44 -4.27 0.73 -0.53
N ASP A 45 -5.42 0.24 -0.97
CA ASP A 45 -6.74 0.74 -0.58
C ASP A 45 -6.97 0.62 0.93
N GLU A 46 -6.56 -0.50 1.53
CA GLU A 46 -6.68 -0.71 2.97
C GLU A 46 -5.79 0.26 3.77
N LEU A 47 -4.55 0.50 3.31
CA LEU A 47 -3.65 1.48 3.93
C LEU A 47 -4.22 2.91 3.85
N VAL A 48 -4.87 3.26 2.74
CA VAL A 48 -5.58 4.54 2.59
C VAL A 48 -6.74 4.62 3.59
N ASN A 49 -7.56 3.57 3.68
CA ASN A 49 -8.72 3.54 4.57
C ASN A 49 -8.32 3.66 6.04
N GLN A 50 -7.25 2.98 6.48
CA GLN A 50 -6.73 3.09 7.84
C GLN A 50 -6.37 4.54 8.18
N GLU A 51 -5.63 5.21 7.31
CA GLU A 51 -5.24 6.61 7.49
C GLU A 51 -6.44 7.57 7.51
N LEU A 52 -7.47 7.30 6.71
CA LEU A 52 -8.71 8.09 6.71
C LEU A 52 -9.52 7.89 8.00
N MET A 53 -9.54 6.68 8.58
CA MET A 53 -10.25 6.41 9.84
C MET A 53 -9.66 7.18 11.03
N PHE A 54 -8.40 7.61 10.97
CA PHE A 54 -7.76 8.39 12.04
C PHE A 54 -8.03 9.91 11.96
N LEU A 55 -8.87 10.37 11.02
CA LEU A 55 -9.17 11.79 10.80
C LEU A 55 -10.51 12.27 11.39
N ASP A 56 -11.30 11.39 12.01
CA ASP A 56 -12.49 11.73 12.81
C ASP A 56 -12.13 12.02 14.29
#